data_AF-A0A915UFG2-F1
#
_entry.id   AF-A0A915UFG2-F1
#
_cell.length_a   1.000
_cell.length_b   1.000
_cell.length_c   1.000
_cell.angle_alpha   90.00
_cell.angle_beta   90.00
_cell.angle_gamma   90.00
#
_symmetry.space_group_name_H-M   'P 1'
#
loop_
_entity.id
_entity.type
_entity.pdbx_description
1 polymer ?
#
loop_
_entity_poly.entity_id
_entity_poly.type
_entity_poly.pdbx_seq_one_letter_code
_entity_poly.pdbx_strand_id
1 'polypeptide(L)'
;MTAWRLRVSHVAAPLTDSLTGMFHFTDALSGLIADIAQRVPALAHVRPERTLVFARRGRTGADGPNATCHCLTLPTSEPGYYFWADAITGSITRRSPWFVTRSPEVIVNGTPIEYMISVGLPRFADQVGRRKLERYVGLPPWVVRLDTVVHELYHIAPDASGLRQLARADGTLDQRTHPPRFFDDVRDLVLAYLETAPSPDVLEVVRHDFATLQARHGSVVGTTFRDGTYPQRYVHVLDAQPAEPDVLVEPLKEAPGRARFTEADLVVRDFSRARATTPVRAA
;
A
#
# COMPACT_ATOMS: atom_id res chain seq x y z
N MET A 1 -34.32 2.66 28.26
CA MET A 1 -34.63 3.61 27.16
C MET A 1 -33.84 4.88 27.38
N THR A 2 -32.63 4.98 26.80
CA THR A 2 -31.96 6.26 26.58
C THR A 2 -30.98 6.07 25.43
N ALA A 3 -31.37 6.54 24.24
CA ALA A 3 -30.61 6.44 23.01
C ALA A 3 -29.46 7.45 23.04
N TRP A 4 -28.21 6.96 23.04
CA TRP A 4 -27.04 7.78 22.74
C TRP A 4 -26.82 7.81 21.24
N ARG A 5 -27.17 8.94 20.61
CA ARG A 5 -26.77 9.24 19.23
C ARG A 5 -25.27 9.56 19.23
N LEU A 6 -24.46 8.61 18.77
CA LEU A 6 -23.07 8.86 18.39
C LEU A 6 -23.05 9.85 17.22
N ARG A 7 -22.54 11.07 17.46
CA ARG A 7 -22.10 11.96 16.40
C ARG A 7 -20.81 11.38 15.82
N VAL A 8 -20.88 10.95 14.57
CA VAL A 8 -19.70 10.69 13.75
C VAL A 8 -19.07 12.04 13.46
N SER A 9 -17.97 12.36 14.15
CA SER A 9 -17.14 13.52 13.82
C SER A 9 -16.39 13.22 12.53
N HIS A 10 -16.83 13.82 11.42
CA HIS A 10 -16.11 13.80 10.15
C HIS A 10 -14.71 14.41 10.34
N VAL A 11 -13.68 13.61 10.06
CA VAL A 11 -12.30 14.08 9.89
C VAL A 11 -12.16 14.55 8.45
N ALA A 12 -12.36 15.86 8.28
CA ALA A 12 -11.74 16.76 7.31
C ALA A 12 -12.65 17.99 7.23
N ALA A 13 -12.20 19.13 7.73
CA ALA A 13 -12.78 20.40 7.31
C ALA A 13 -12.63 20.47 5.79
N PRO A 14 -13.71 20.69 5.01
CA PRO A 14 -13.54 20.89 3.59
C PRO A 14 -12.70 22.15 3.41
N LEU A 15 -11.63 22.04 2.63
CA LEU A 15 -10.99 23.20 2.01
C LEU A 15 -11.99 23.74 0.97
N THR A 16 -13.07 24.35 1.43
CA THR A 16 -13.99 25.12 0.61
C THR A 16 -13.34 26.47 0.32
N ASP A 17 -12.52 26.50 -0.73
CA ASP A 17 -12.59 27.60 -1.69
C ASP A 17 -12.01 27.21 -3.07
N SER A 18 -12.87 27.10 -4.08
CA SER A 18 -12.59 27.08 -5.54
C SER A 18 -11.76 25.95 -6.22
N LEU A 19 -11.95 24.67 -5.87
CA LEU A 19 -11.38 23.51 -6.62
C LEU A 19 -12.46 22.56 -7.20
N THR A 20 -13.54 23.08 -7.77
CA THR A 20 -14.67 22.28 -8.32
C THR A 20 -14.36 21.50 -9.62
N GLY A 21 -13.08 21.24 -9.93
CA GLY A 21 -12.68 20.57 -11.16
C GLY A 21 -11.34 19.86 -11.06
N MET A 22 -11.10 19.11 -9.97
CA MET A 22 -9.96 18.20 -9.85
C MET A 22 -10.39 16.91 -9.15
N PHE A 23 -10.09 15.74 -9.71
CA PHE A 23 -10.37 14.45 -9.08
C PHE A 23 -9.22 14.02 -8.17
N HIS A 24 -9.44 14.02 -6.85
CA HIS A 24 -8.43 13.59 -5.88
C HIS A 24 -8.46 12.07 -5.67
N PHE A 25 -7.66 11.35 -6.47
CA PHE A 25 -7.71 9.90 -6.60
C PHE A 25 -7.49 9.16 -5.28
N THR A 26 -6.50 9.58 -4.49
CA THR A 26 -6.17 8.92 -3.22
C THR A 26 -7.24 9.16 -2.16
N ASP A 27 -7.98 10.27 -2.22
CA ASP A 27 -9.03 10.59 -1.27
C ASP A 27 -10.30 9.81 -1.62
N ALA A 28 -10.66 9.78 -2.91
CA ALA A 28 -11.74 8.95 -3.41
C ALA A 28 -11.51 7.46 -3.10
N LEU A 29 -10.27 6.97 -3.25
CA LEU A 29 -9.90 5.61 -2.88
C LEU A 29 -9.94 5.38 -1.36
N SER A 30 -9.53 6.36 -0.54
CA SER A 30 -9.68 6.29 0.92
C SER A 30 -11.16 6.21 1.34
N GLY A 31 -12.02 6.98 0.68
CA GLY A 31 -13.47 6.91 0.86
C GLY A 31 -14.06 5.54 0.50
N LEU A 32 -13.62 4.95 -0.62
CA LEU A 32 -13.99 3.58 -1.00
C LEU A 32 -13.54 2.55 0.05
N ILE A 33 -12.31 2.66 0.57
CA ILE A 33 -11.82 1.77 1.62
C ILE A 33 -12.68 1.88 2.89
N ALA A 34 -13.04 3.09 3.30
CA ALA A 34 -13.91 3.30 4.44
C ALA A 34 -15.30 2.69 4.25
N ASP A 35 -15.90 2.86 3.07
CA ASP A 35 -17.20 2.27 2.74
C ASP A 35 -17.15 0.73 2.71
N ILE A 36 -16.09 0.13 2.17
CA ILE A 36 -15.86 -1.33 2.20
C ILE A 36 -15.75 -1.83 3.64
N ALA A 37 -14.90 -1.22 4.46
CA ALA A 37 -14.69 -1.65 5.85
C ALA A 37 -15.98 -1.55 6.68
N GLN A 38 -16.83 -0.55 6.40
CA GLN A 38 -18.12 -0.39 7.05
C GLN A 38 -19.15 -1.45 6.62
N ARG A 39 -19.15 -1.84 5.35
CA ARG A 39 -20.20 -2.69 4.75
C ARG A 39 -19.88 -4.18 4.75
N VAL A 40 -18.60 -4.56 4.81
CA VAL A 40 -18.15 -5.95 4.75
C VAL A 40 -17.62 -6.38 6.13
N PRO A 41 -18.38 -7.17 6.92
CA PRO A 41 -17.99 -7.52 8.28
C PRO A 41 -16.61 -8.18 8.40
N ALA A 42 -16.22 -8.99 7.41
CA ALA A 42 -14.92 -9.66 7.38
C ALA A 42 -13.72 -8.70 7.17
N LEU A 43 -13.97 -7.43 6.82
CA LEU A 43 -12.97 -6.37 6.69
C LEU A 43 -13.16 -5.24 7.72
N ALA A 44 -14.09 -5.37 8.67
CA ALA A 44 -14.39 -4.34 9.65
C ALA A 44 -13.23 -4.04 10.63
N HIS A 45 -12.22 -4.90 10.69
CA HIS A 45 -10.99 -4.67 11.46
C HIS A 45 -10.04 -3.68 10.80
N VAL A 46 -10.20 -3.41 9.50
CA VAL A 46 -9.44 -2.37 8.80
C VAL A 46 -9.87 -1.02 9.36
N ARG A 47 -8.88 -0.20 9.76
CA ARG A 47 -9.08 1.15 10.27
C ARG A 47 -8.69 2.17 9.20
N PRO A 48 -9.65 2.75 8.45
CA PRO A 48 -9.34 3.69 7.36
C PRO A 48 -8.51 4.88 7.85
N GLU A 49 -8.77 5.39 9.06
CA GLU A 49 -8.04 6.50 9.68
C GLU A 49 -6.58 6.17 10.02
N ARG A 50 -6.21 4.89 10.06
CA ARG A 50 -4.83 4.41 10.27
C ARG A 50 -4.22 3.79 9.01
N THR A 51 -4.91 3.93 7.87
CA THR A 51 -4.50 3.39 6.57
C THR A 51 -4.27 4.53 5.58
N LEU A 52 -3.01 4.88 5.30
CA LEU A 52 -2.67 5.96 4.37
C LEU A 52 -2.70 5.48 2.93
N VAL A 53 -3.54 6.07 2.08
CA VAL A 53 -3.49 5.87 0.64
C VAL A 53 -2.58 6.90 -0.01
N PHE A 54 -1.66 6.44 -0.86
CA PHE A 54 -0.81 7.33 -1.65
C PHE A 54 -0.59 6.84 -3.07
N ALA A 55 -0.35 7.78 -3.99
CA ALA A 55 -0.08 7.51 -5.38
C ALA A 55 1.42 7.48 -5.65
N ARG A 56 1.81 6.55 -6.52
CA ARG A 56 3.12 6.45 -7.17
C ARG A 56 2.92 6.63 -8.66
N ARG A 57 3.95 7.09 -9.38
CA ARG A 57 3.89 7.08 -10.85
C ARG A 57 4.02 5.64 -11.35
N GLY A 58 3.00 5.18 -12.06
CA GLY A 58 3.00 3.96 -12.85
C GLY A 58 3.04 4.29 -14.34
N ARG A 59 3.27 3.27 -15.18
CA ARG A 59 3.09 3.37 -16.62
C ARG A 59 2.10 2.31 -17.07
N THR A 60 1.13 2.71 -17.86
CA THR A 60 0.24 1.80 -18.58
C THR A 60 1.08 0.99 -19.58
N GLY A 61 0.86 -0.32 -19.62
CA GLY A 61 1.61 -1.29 -20.43
C GLY A 61 2.88 -1.86 -19.79
N ALA A 62 3.38 -1.27 -18.70
CA ALA A 62 4.59 -1.75 -18.02
C ALA A 62 4.28 -2.69 -16.86
N ASP A 63 5.15 -3.67 -16.65
CA ASP A 63 5.05 -4.61 -15.53
C ASP A 63 5.15 -3.92 -14.16
N GLY A 64 4.58 -4.60 -13.17
CA GLY A 64 4.60 -4.21 -11.77
C GLY A 64 3.20 -4.17 -11.14
N PRO A 65 3.13 -4.06 -9.81
CA PRO A 65 1.87 -4.06 -9.11
C PRO A 65 1.03 -2.82 -9.43
N ASN A 66 -0.29 -3.01 -9.53
CA ASN A 66 -1.26 -1.91 -9.64
C ASN A 66 -1.41 -1.19 -8.30
N ALA A 67 -1.49 -1.96 -7.22
CA ALA A 67 -1.52 -1.49 -5.85
C ALA A 67 -0.62 -2.35 -4.95
N THR A 68 -0.27 -1.86 -3.76
CA THR A 68 0.53 -2.62 -2.79
C THR A 68 0.19 -2.15 -1.39
N CYS A 69 -0.13 -3.08 -0.50
CA CYS A 69 -0.22 -2.89 0.94
C CYS A 69 1.17 -2.93 1.58
N HIS A 70 1.48 -1.92 2.39
CA HIS A 70 2.71 -1.78 3.15
C HIS A 70 2.37 -1.81 4.63
N CYS A 71 2.93 -2.76 5.37
CA CYS A 71 2.74 -2.87 6.82
C CYS A 71 3.83 -2.11 7.56
N LEU A 72 3.44 -1.18 8.43
CA LEU A 72 4.33 -0.39 9.28
C LEU A 72 4.40 -0.92 10.72
N THR A 73 3.60 -1.93 11.06
CA THR A 73 3.53 -2.49 12.42
C THR A 73 4.33 -3.77 12.60
N LEU A 74 5.02 -4.25 11.56
CA LEU A 74 5.89 -5.42 11.67
C LEU A 74 6.97 -5.17 12.74
N PRO A 75 7.20 -6.14 13.65
CA PRO A 75 8.16 -5.97 14.73
C PRO A 75 9.58 -5.75 14.20
N THR A 76 10.44 -5.23 15.08
CA THR A 76 11.88 -5.24 14.84
C THR A 76 12.31 -6.71 14.68
N SER A 77 13.12 -7.01 13.66
CA SER A 77 13.62 -8.36 13.49
C SER A 77 14.54 -8.75 14.64
N GLU A 78 14.74 -10.05 14.83
CA GLU A 78 15.91 -10.53 15.57
C GLU A 78 17.19 -9.98 14.92
N PRO A 79 18.22 -9.66 15.73
CA PRO A 79 19.52 -9.25 15.20
C PRO A 79 20.16 -10.34 14.34
N GLY A 80 20.83 -9.96 13.26
CA GLY A 80 21.41 -10.91 12.33
C GLY A 80 22.57 -10.36 11.49
N TYR A 81 23.13 -11.27 10.69
CA TYR A 81 24.16 -11.00 9.68
C TYR A 81 23.74 -11.54 8.32
N TYR A 82 24.26 -10.91 7.27
CA TYR A 82 24.53 -11.60 6.02
C TYR A 82 25.95 -12.16 6.04
N PHE A 83 26.13 -13.38 5.54
CA PHE A 83 27.44 -14.00 5.34
C PHE A 83 27.75 -14.11 3.86
N TRP A 84 29.02 -13.89 3.51
CA TRP A 84 29.56 -14.26 2.21
C TRP A 84 30.51 -15.42 2.39
N ALA A 85 30.20 -16.52 1.71
CA ALA A 85 31.05 -17.71 1.68
C ALA A 85 31.82 -17.77 0.36
N ASP A 86 33.03 -18.33 0.42
CA ASP A 86 33.74 -18.77 -0.77
C ASP A 86 32.92 -19.89 -1.45
N ALA A 87 32.69 -19.75 -2.76
CA ALA A 87 31.77 -20.62 -3.48
C ALA A 87 32.28 -22.06 -3.65
N ILE A 88 33.60 -22.29 -3.53
CA ILE A 88 34.23 -23.59 -3.73
C ILE A 88 34.36 -24.33 -2.40
N THR A 89 34.87 -23.65 -1.38
CA THR A 89 35.18 -24.23 -0.07
C THR A 89 34.05 -24.10 0.93
N GLY A 90 33.10 -23.19 0.71
CA GLY A 90 32.02 -22.87 1.65
C GLY A 90 32.47 -22.07 2.87
N SER A 91 33.75 -21.70 2.97
CA SER A 91 34.29 -20.96 4.11
C SER A 91 33.73 -19.54 4.15
N ILE A 92 33.27 -19.09 5.32
CA ILE A 92 32.83 -17.70 5.50
C ILE A 92 34.04 -16.79 5.33
N THR A 93 33.97 -15.86 4.39
CA THR A 93 35.04 -14.91 4.08
C THR A 93 34.76 -13.53 4.66
N ARG A 94 33.48 -13.15 4.74
CA ARG A 94 33.01 -11.84 5.18
C ARG A 94 31.65 -11.94 5.85
N ARG A 95 31.32 -10.94 6.66
CA ARG A 95 29.99 -10.74 7.24
C ARG A 95 29.55 -9.30 7.16
N SER A 96 28.25 -9.03 7.23
CA SER A 96 27.74 -7.67 7.41
C SER A 96 28.02 -7.20 8.85
N PRO A 97 27.85 -5.91 9.16
CA PRO A 97 27.58 -5.48 10.53
C PRO A 97 26.39 -6.22 11.12
N TRP A 98 26.33 -6.29 12.44
CA TRP A 98 25.19 -6.81 13.20
C TRP A 98 24.08 -5.78 13.14
N PHE A 99 22.91 -6.20 12.67
CA PHE A 99 21.83 -5.28 12.40
C PHE A 99 20.47 -5.86 12.76
N VAL A 100 19.49 -4.96 12.88
CA VAL A 100 18.07 -5.28 12.92
C VAL A 100 17.35 -4.57 11.79
N THR A 101 16.25 -5.14 11.33
CA THR A 101 15.34 -4.48 10.39
C THR A 101 14.17 -3.88 11.16
N ARG A 102 13.90 -2.59 10.98
CA ARG A 102 12.83 -1.84 11.66
C ARG A 102 11.80 -1.31 10.67
N SER A 103 10.56 -1.15 11.12
CA SER A 103 9.55 -0.36 10.40
C SER A 103 9.73 1.13 10.72
N PRO A 104 9.55 2.04 9.75
CA PRO A 104 9.52 3.47 10.03
C PRO A 104 8.21 3.87 10.70
N GLU A 105 8.24 4.97 11.44
CA GLU A 105 7.05 5.62 11.99
C GLU A 105 6.47 6.59 10.97
N VAL A 106 5.14 6.55 10.80
CA VAL A 106 4.40 7.49 9.96
C VAL A 106 3.26 8.06 10.80
N ILE A 107 3.26 9.38 10.98
CA ILE A 107 2.24 10.09 11.77
C ILE A 107 1.64 11.17 10.89
N VAL A 108 0.35 11.10 10.61
CA VAL A 108 -0.32 12.11 9.78
C VAL A 108 -1.37 12.81 10.63
N ASN A 109 -1.23 14.13 10.80
CA ASN A 109 -2.15 14.94 11.61
C ASN A 109 -2.31 14.41 13.05
N GLY A 110 -1.21 13.91 13.64
CA GLY A 110 -1.21 13.30 14.97
C GLY A 110 -1.70 11.84 15.03
N THR A 111 -2.20 11.28 13.94
CA THR A 111 -2.65 9.88 13.87
C THR A 111 -1.52 8.97 13.42
N PRO A 112 -1.14 7.94 14.21
CA PRO A 112 -0.19 6.93 13.78
C PRO A 112 -0.79 6.02 12.69
N ILE A 113 -0.11 5.96 11.56
CA ILE A 113 -0.45 5.13 10.41
C ILE A 113 0.15 3.73 10.60
N GLU A 114 -0.68 2.71 10.48
CA GLU A 114 -0.30 1.30 10.66
C GLU A 114 -0.05 0.61 9.32
N TYR A 115 -0.79 1.02 8.29
CA TYR A 115 -0.70 0.48 6.95
C TYR A 115 -0.69 1.60 5.93
N MET A 116 -0.03 1.39 4.80
CA MET A 116 -0.14 2.26 3.64
C MET A 116 -0.57 1.46 2.43
N ILE A 117 -1.40 2.04 1.57
CA ILE A 117 -1.77 1.45 0.28
C ILE A 117 -1.25 2.37 -0.81
N SER A 118 -0.27 1.86 -1.56
CA SER A 118 0.28 2.59 -2.69
C SER A 118 -0.44 2.19 -3.97
N VAL A 119 -0.86 3.13 -4.80
CA VAL A 119 -1.42 2.87 -6.15
C VAL A 119 -0.56 3.49 -7.25
N GLY A 120 -0.33 2.76 -8.34
CA GLY A 120 0.42 3.28 -9.48
C GLY A 120 -0.48 4.01 -10.47
N LEU A 121 -0.40 5.33 -10.62
CA LEU A 121 -1.20 6.09 -11.60
C LEU A 121 -0.38 6.44 -12.85
N PRO A 122 -0.97 6.38 -14.07
CA PRO A 122 -2.37 6.04 -14.38
C PRO A 122 -2.66 4.52 -14.40
N ARG A 123 -1.62 3.69 -14.28
CA ARG A 123 -1.67 2.23 -14.44
C ARG A 123 -2.85 1.53 -13.75
N PHE A 124 -3.10 1.83 -12.47
CA PHE A 124 -4.16 1.22 -11.68
C PHE A 124 -5.54 1.41 -12.31
N ALA A 125 -5.80 2.59 -12.87
CA ALA A 125 -7.06 2.90 -13.53
C ALA A 125 -7.17 2.26 -14.92
N ASP A 126 -6.06 2.12 -15.64
CA ASP A 126 -6.05 1.67 -17.03
C ASP A 126 -5.87 0.15 -17.21
N GLN A 127 -5.22 -0.53 -16.25
CA GLN A 127 -4.81 -1.92 -16.42
C GLN A 127 -5.62 -2.89 -15.57
N VAL A 128 -6.27 -3.84 -16.24
CA VAL A 128 -6.91 -5.02 -15.64
C VAL A 128 -6.20 -6.29 -16.12
N GLY A 129 -5.89 -7.19 -15.19
CA GLY A 129 -5.20 -8.44 -15.52
C GLY A 129 -6.17 -9.48 -16.14
N ARG A 130 -5.78 -10.14 -17.24
CA ARG A 130 -6.61 -11.17 -17.92
C ARG A 130 -7.12 -12.26 -16.97
N ARG A 131 -6.23 -12.84 -16.15
CA ARG A 131 -6.60 -13.88 -15.16
C ARG A 131 -7.63 -13.40 -14.14
N LYS A 132 -7.62 -12.10 -13.79
CA LYS A 132 -8.65 -11.53 -12.91
C LYS A 132 -9.97 -11.34 -13.65
N LEU A 133 -9.96 -10.93 -14.93
CA LEU A 133 -11.19 -10.82 -15.73
C LEU A 133 -11.92 -12.17 -15.85
N GLU A 134 -11.19 -13.26 -16.06
CA GLU A 134 -11.74 -14.62 -16.11
C GLU A 134 -12.45 -15.04 -14.81
N ARG A 135 -12.10 -14.45 -13.66
CA ARG A 135 -12.72 -14.71 -12.35
C ARG A 135 -14.05 -13.98 -12.16
N TYR A 136 -14.30 -12.92 -12.93
CA TYR A 136 -15.49 -12.07 -12.81
C TYR A 136 -16.31 -12.05 -14.11
N VAL A 137 -16.43 -13.20 -14.78
CA VAL A 137 -17.25 -13.35 -16.00
C VAL A 137 -18.69 -12.90 -15.71
N GLY A 138 -19.23 -12.09 -16.63
CA GLY A 138 -20.58 -11.53 -16.49
C GLY A 138 -20.65 -10.23 -15.68
N LEU A 139 -19.56 -9.79 -15.05
CA LEU A 139 -19.48 -8.52 -14.36
C LEU A 139 -18.70 -7.47 -15.17
N PRO A 140 -18.95 -6.16 -14.95
CA PRO A 140 -18.20 -5.11 -15.62
C PRO A 140 -16.69 -5.19 -15.33
N PRO A 141 -15.81 -4.87 -16.31
CA PRO A 141 -14.35 -4.96 -16.13
C PRO A 141 -13.79 -4.15 -14.95
N TRP A 142 -14.47 -3.08 -14.54
CA TRP A 142 -14.06 -2.25 -13.41
C TRP A 142 -14.06 -3.01 -12.07
N VAL A 143 -14.82 -4.10 -11.95
CA VAL A 143 -14.82 -4.96 -10.75
C VAL A 143 -13.44 -5.53 -10.46
N VAL A 144 -12.59 -5.72 -11.47
CA VAL A 144 -11.18 -6.14 -11.28
C VAL A 144 -10.33 -5.09 -10.56
N ARG A 145 -10.65 -3.80 -10.72
CA ARG A 145 -9.98 -2.72 -9.98
C ARG A 145 -10.46 -2.71 -8.52
N LEU A 146 -11.75 -2.93 -8.29
CA LEU A 146 -12.30 -3.14 -6.94
C LEU A 146 -11.67 -4.37 -6.25
N ASP A 147 -11.54 -5.49 -6.94
CA ASP A 147 -10.80 -6.68 -6.47
C ASP A 147 -9.39 -6.31 -6.03
N THR A 148 -8.70 -5.46 -6.80
CA THR A 148 -7.35 -5.03 -6.42
C THR A 148 -7.35 -4.22 -5.13
N VAL A 149 -8.36 -3.38 -4.87
CA VAL A 149 -8.50 -2.68 -3.58
C VAL A 149 -8.75 -3.68 -2.45
N VAL A 150 -9.73 -4.58 -2.61
CA VAL A 150 -10.07 -5.59 -1.60
C VAL A 150 -8.90 -6.54 -1.34
N HIS A 151 -8.12 -6.90 -2.37
CA HIS A 151 -6.89 -7.68 -2.27
C HIS A 151 -5.90 -7.00 -1.33
N GLU A 152 -5.63 -5.70 -1.50
CA GLU A 152 -4.70 -4.98 -0.64
C GLU A 152 -5.23 -4.85 0.80
N LEU A 153 -6.55 -4.71 0.99
CA LEU A 153 -7.17 -4.72 2.31
C LEU A 153 -7.12 -6.10 2.97
N TYR A 154 -7.24 -7.18 2.19
CA TYR A 154 -7.21 -8.54 2.70
C TYR A 154 -5.83 -8.91 3.26
N HIS A 155 -4.77 -8.25 2.83
CA HIS A 155 -3.45 -8.37 3.47
C HIS A 155 -3.41 -7.86 4.90
N ILE A 156 -4.34 -7.02 5.34
CA ILE A 156 -4.37 -6.53 6.73
C ILE A 156 -4.89 -7.64 7.64
N ALA A 157 -4.04 -8.09 8.57
CA ALA A 157 -4.38 -9.15 9.51
C ALA A 157 -5.42 -8.66 10.54
N PRO A 158 -6.43 -9.47 10.88
CA PRO A 158 -7.50 -9.09 11.79
C PRO A 158 -7.06 -9.02 13.26
N ASP A 159 -5.94 -9.68 13.60
CA ASP A 159 -5.35 -9.76 14.93
C ASP A 159 -4.25 -8.71 15.18
N ALA A 160 -4.09 -7.76 14.26
CA ALA A 160 -3.03 -6.75 14.29
C ALA A 160 -1.60 -7.31 14.29
N SER A 161 -1.39 -8.57 13.87
CA SER A 161 -0.05 -9.18 13.72
C SER A 161 0.77 -8.61 12.55
N GLY A 162 0.15 -7.76 11.72
CA GLY A 162 0.74 -7.16 10.53
C GLY A 162 0.09 -7.71 9.26
N LEU A 163 0.87 -8.40 8.43
CA LEU A 163 0.34 -8.98 7.18
C LEU A 163 -0.33 -10.33 7.43
N ARG A 164 -1.50 -10.54 6.82
CA ARG A 164 -2.29 -11.76 6.93
C ARG A 164 -1.49 -12.96 6.45
N GLN A 165 -1.47 -14.00 7.27
CA GLN A 165 -0.99 -15.32 6.91
C GLN A 165 -2.18 -16.27 6.82
N LEU A 166 -2.19 -17.14 5.81
CA LEU A 166 -3.26 -18.12 5.62
C LEU A 166 -2.79 -19.50 6.08
N ALA A 167 -3.64 -20.19 6.84
CA ALA A 167 -3.41 -21.57 7.22
C ALA A 167 -3.88 -22.53 6.10
N ARG A 168 -3.15 -23.63 5.96
CA ARG A 168 -3.52 -24.80 5.16
C ARG A 168 -4.61 -25.60 5.88
N ALA A 169 -5.19 -26.57 5.17
CA ALA A 169 -6.24 -27.43 5.71
C ALA A 169 -5.78 -28.25 6.94
N ASP A 170 -4.47 -28.52 7.06
CA ASP A 170 -3.86 -29.22 8.19
C ASP A 170 -3.50 -28.30 9.37
N GLY A 171 -3.84 -27.00 9.29
CA GLY A 171 -3.54 -26.00 10.32
C GLY A 171 -2.12 -25.40 10.25
N THR A 172 -1.25 -25.89 9.36
CA THR A 172 0.08 -25.28 9.16
C THR A 172 -0.02 -23.98 8.37
N LEU A 173 0.96 -23.07 8.52
CA LEU A 173 0.98 -21.83 7.75
C LEU A 173 1.36 -22.09 6.28
N ASP A 174 0.63 -21.47 5.35
CA ASP A 174 1.03 -21.44 3.95
C ASP A 174 2.13 -20.39 3.77
N GLN A 175 3.32 -20.83 3.37
CA GLN A 175 4.47 -19.95 3.15
C GLN A 175 4.33 -19.07 1.90
N ARG A 176 3.34 -19.34 1.03
CA ARG A 176 3.03 -18.48 -0.11
C ARG A 176 2.26 -17.26 0.38
N THR A 177 2.64 -16.08 -0.09
CA THR A 177 1.88 -14.85 0.17
C THR A 177 0.47 -14.87 -0.45
N HIS A 178 0.28 -15.63 -1.54
CA HIS A 178 -0.98 -15.71 -2.28
C HIS A 178 -1.33 -17.15 -2.68
N PRO A 179 -1.73 -18.03 -1.75
CA PRO A 179 -2.26 -19.35 -2.09
C PRO A 179 -3.60 -19.22 -2.84
N PRO A 180 -4.06 -20.26 -3.58
CA PRO A 180 -5.32 -20.19 -4.35
C PRO A 180 -6.52 -19.67 -3.54
N ARG A 181 -6.67 -20.13 -2.31
CA ARG A 181 -7.72 -19.70 -1.37
C ARG A 181 -7.76 -18.18 -1.15
N PHE A 182 -6.61 -17.50 -1.17
CA PHE A 182 -6.53 -16.05 -1.05
C PHE A 182 -7.39 -15.36 -2.11
N PHE A 183 -7.30 -15.82 -3.36
CA PHE A 183 -8.04 -15.22 -4.48
C PHE A 183 -9.53 -15.55 -4.45
N ASP A 184 -9.90 -16.69 -3.87
CA ASP A 184 -11.31 -17.06 -3.68
C ASP A 184 -11.92 -16.21 -2.57
N ASP A 185 -11.24 -16.08 -1.42
CA ASP A 185 -11.66 -15.22 -0.31
C ASP A 185 -11.84 -13.76 -0.77
N VAL A 186 -10.85 -13.20 -1.49
CA VAL A 186 -10.94 -11.83 -2.03
C VAL A 186 -12.14 -11.67 -2.95
N ARG A 187 -12.40 -12.65 -3.83
CA ARG A 187 -13.56 -12.60 -4.74
C ARG A 187 -14.86 -12.57 -3.96
N ASP A 188 -15.00 -13.44 -2.97
CA ASP A 188 -16.22 -13.55 -2.19
C ASP A 188 -16.48 -12.25 -1.39
N LEU A 189 -15.42 -11.60 -0.90
CA LEU A 189 -15.52 -10.27 -0.27
C LEU A 189 -15.92 -9.15 -1.25
N VAL A 190 -15.41 -9.18 -2.49
CA VAL A 190 -15.82 -8.24 -3.55
C VAL A 190 -17.32 -8.40 -3.86
N LEU A 191 -17.78 -9.63 -4.03
CA LEU A 191 -19.19 -9.92 -4.32
C LEU A 191 -20.08 -9.50 -3.14
N ALA A 192 -19.69 -9.81 -1.91
CA ALA A 192 -20.40 -9.38 -0.71
C ALA A 192 -20.51 -7.86 -0.62
N TYR A 193 -19.45 -7.11 -0.96
CA TYR A 193 -19.51 -5.65 -1.01
C TYR A 193 -20.50 -5.14 -2.07
N LEU A 194 -20.48 -5.70 -3.28
CA LEU A 194 -21.38 -5.31 -4.36
C LEU A 194 -22.86 -5.59 -4.04
N GLU A 195 -23.15 -6.67 -3.31
CA GLU A 195 -24.50 -7.01 -2.82
C GLU A 195 -25.08 -5.94 -1.88
N THR A 196 -24.23 -5.17 -1.20
CA THR A 196 -24.68 -4.05 -0.36
C THR A 196 -25.14 -2.81 -1.14
N ALA A 197 -25.07 -2.87 -2.47
CA ALA A 197 -25.42 -1.79 -3.40
C ALA A 197 -24.75 -0.44 -3.05
N PRO A 198 -23.41 -0.37 -3.03
CA PRO A 198 -22.69 0.86 -2.73
C PRO A 198 -23.01 1.96 -3.76
N SER A 199 -22.95 3.21 -3.31
CA SER A 199 -23.34 4.33 -4.17
C SER A 199 -22.43 4.44 -5.41
N PRO A 200 -22.97 4.89 -6.56
CA PRO A 200 -22.17 5.15 -7.74
C PRO A 200 -20.97 6.08 -7.50
N ASP A 201 -21.12 7.07 -6.62
CA ASP A 201 -20.11 8.10 -6.35
C ASP A 201 -18.89 7.50 -5.65
N VAL A 202 -19.09 6.65 -4.65
CA VAL A 202 -17.98 5.95 -3.95
C VAL A 202 -17.23 5.01 -4.89
N LEU A 203 -17.94 4.43 -5.86
CA LEU A 203 -17.35 3.54 -6.87
C LEU A 203 -16.68 4.27 -8.03
N GLU A 204 -16.79 5.60 -8.15
CA GLU A 204 -16.29 6.35 -9.31
C GLU A 204 -14.79 6.08 -9.56
N VAL A 205 -13.99 6.05 -8.49
CA VAL A 205 -12.53 5.85 -8.50
C VAL A 205 -12.08 4.52 -9.13
N VAL A 206 -12.92 3.49 -9.08
CA VAL A 206 -12.65 2.19 -9.72
C VAL A 206 -13.45 2.00 -11.00
N ARG A 207 -14.59 2.68 -11.18
CA ARG A 207 -15.46 2.51 -12.36
C ARG A 207 -14.83 3.04 -13.65
N HIS A 208 -14.10 4.14 -13.57
CA HIS A 208 -13.56 4.82 -14.74
C HIS A 208 -12.06 4.57 -14.93
N ASP A 209 -11.61 4.63 -16.18
CA ASP A 209 -10.19 4.69 -16.52
C ASP A 209 -9.65 6.11 -16.27
N PHE A 210 -8.33 6.28 -16.38
CA PHE A 210 -7.71 7.55 -16.05
C PHE A 210 -8.15 8.68 -17.00
N ALA A 211 -8.28 8.37 -18.29
CA ALA A 211 -8.70 9.33 -19.31
C ALA A 211 -10.13 9.84 -19.06
N THR A 212 -11.05 8.96 -18.67
CA THR A 212 -12.43 9.31 -18.33
C THR A 212 -12.49 10.17 -17.08
N LEU A 213 -11.73 9.83 -16.03
CA LEU A 213 -11.64 10.64 -14.82
C LEU A 213 -11.11 12.04 -15.13
N GLN A 214 -10.04 12.13 -15.94
CA GLN A 214 -9.49 13.42 -16.37
C GLN A 214 -10.47 14.21 -17.24
N ALA A 215 -11.19 13.58 -18.17
CA ALA A 215 -12.15 14.27 -19.02
C ALA A 215 -13.33 14.85 -18.23
N ARG A 216 -13.78 14.16 -17.18
CA ARG A 216 -14.90 14.60 -16.33
C ARG A 216 -14.50 15.70 -15.35
N HIS A 217 -13.31 15.57 -14.78
CA HIS A 217 -12.87 16.40 -13.66
C HIS A 217 -11.70 17.30 -14.02
N GLY A 218 -11.36 17.47 -15.29
CA GLY A 218 -10.25 18.31 -15.79
C GLY A 218 -8.84 17.77 -15.51
N SER A 219 -8.56 17.38 -14.28
CA SER A 219 -7.27 16.81 -13.85
C SER A 219 -7.47 15.73 -12.79
N VAL A 220 -6.53 14.78 -12.73
CA VAL A 220 -6.46 13.74 -11.70
C VAL A 220 -5.23 14.00 -10.85
N VAL A 221 -5.45 14.17 -9.56
CA VAL A 221 -4.40 14.42 -8.57
C VAL A 221 -4.38 13.35 -7.50
N GLY A 222 -3.30 13.28 -6.72
CA GLY A 222 -3.24 12.39 -5.58
C GLY A 222 -2.11 12.73 -4.62
N THR A 223 -2.30 12.32 -3.37
CA THR A 223 -1.29 12.41 -2.31
C THR A 223 -0.12 11.50 -2.63
N THR A 224 1.11 11.99 -2.49
CA THR A 224 2.35 11.23 -2.69
C THR A 224 3.42 11.73 -1.73
N PHE A 225 4.53 10.97 -1.60
CA PHE A 225 5.68 11.42 -0.85
C PHE A 225 6.56 12.37 -1.69
N ARG A 226 7.02 13.45 -1.07
CA ARG A 226 7.73 14.56 -1.72
C ARG A 226 8.98 14.11 -2.47
N ASP A 227 9.78 13.24 -1.88
CA ASP A 227 11.10 12.86 -2.43
C ASP A 227 11.01 11.68 -3.40
N GLY A 228 9.81 11.18 -3.69
CA GLY A 228 9.58 10.02 -4.55
C GLY A 228 9.95 8.68 -3.92
N THR A 229 10.64 8.70 -2.77
CA THR A 229 10.75 7.59 -1.84
C THR A 229 9.57 7.63 -0.87
N TYR A 230 9.14 6.45 -0.42
CA TYR A 230 8.08 6.31 0.58
C TYR A 230 8.62 5.49 1.76
N PRO A 231 7.97 5.52 2.94
CA PRO A 231 8.42 4.79 4.11
C PRO A 231 8.57 3.30 3.80
N GLN A 232 9.76 2.78 4.05
CA GLN A 232 10.10 1.36 3.89
C GLN A 232 10.83 0.88 5.14
N ARG A 233 10.73 -0.42 5.40
CA ARG A 233 11.56 -1.04 6.43
C ARG A 233 13.03 -0.77 6.11
N TYR A 234 13.80 -0.48 7.14
CA TYR A 234 15.20 -0.08 7.00
C TYR A 234 16.09 -0.88 7.93
N VAL A 235 17.34 -1.00 7.52
CA VAL A 235 18.38 -1.63 8.33
C VAL A 235 18.92 -0.62 9.34
N HIS A 236 18.98 -1.05 10.61
CA HIS A 236 19.61 -0.33 11.70
C HIS A 236 20.78 -1.17 12.23
N VAL A 237 22.00 -0.72 11.96
CA VAL A 237 23.22 -1.32 12.49
C VAL A 237 23.28 -1.08 13.99
N LEU A 238 23.56 -2.12 14.76
CA LEU A 238 23.65 -2.06 16.21
C LEU A 238 25.06 -1.62 16.64
N ASP A 239 25.15 -0.82 17.70
CA ASP A 239 26.45 -0.35 18.22
C ASP A 239 27.29 -1.52 18.79
N ALA A 240 26.63 -2.45 19.47
CA ALA A 240 27.26 -3.65 20.01
C ALA A 240 27.39 -4.72 18.91
N GLN A 241 28.62 -4.90 18.40
CA GLN A 241 28.97 -5.92 17.42
C GLN A 241 29.47 -7.19 18.14
N PRO A 242 28.91 -8.37 17.86
CA PRO A 242 29.47 -9.64 18.29
C PRO A 242 30.92 -9.82 17.84
N ALA A 243 31.72 -10.45 18.70
CA ALA A 243 33.13 -10.73 18.45
C ALA A 243 33.33 -11.80 17.36
N GLU A 244 32.41 -12.76 17.27
CA GLU A 244 32.47 -13.86 16.31
C GLU A 244 31.36 -13.74 15.24
N PRO A 245 31.58 -14.26 14.02
CA PRO A 245 32.87 -14.78 13.54
C PRO A 245 33.88 -13.65 13.30
N ASP A 246 35.15 -13.90 13.63
CA ASP A 246 36.29 -13.00 13.35
C ASP A 246 36.68 -13.05 11.86
N VAL A 247 35.79 -12.47 11.04
CA VAL A 247 35.97 -12.30 9.60
C VAL A 247 35.74 -10.84 9.25
N LEU A 248 36.21 -10.43 8.06
CA LEU A 248 36.08 -9.06 7.59
C LEU A 248 34.61 -8.61 7.59
N VAL A 249 34.35 -7.48 8.25
CA VAL A 249 33.03 -6.84 8.27
C VAL A 249 32.90 -5.94 7.03
N GLU A 250 32.02 -6.33 6.10
CA GLU A 250 31.69 -5.55 4.91
C GLU A 250 30.51 -4.61 5.21
N PRO A 251 30.69 -3.28 5.15
CA PRO A 251 29.61 -2.33 5.42
C PRO A 251 28.39 -2.58 4.54
N LEU A 252 27.19 -2.43 5.13
CA LEU A 252 25.98 -2.44 4.33
C LEU A 252 25.96 -1.21 3.43
N LYS A 253 25.69 -1.42 2.14
CA LYS A 253 25.61 -0.35 1.14
C LYS A 253 24.40 0.58 1.33
N GLU A 254 23.43 0.15 2.14
CA GLU A 254 22.20 0.90 2.37
C GLU A 254 22.47 2.07 3.33
N ALA A 255 22.15 3.29 2.89
CA ALA A 255 22.12 4.45 3.77
C ALA A 255 21.12 4.18 4.91
N PRO A 256 21.36 4.72 6.13
CA PRO A 256 20.39 4.61 7.22
C PRO A 256 19.04 5.13 6.72
N GLY A 257 18.04 4.25 6.69
CA GLY A 257 16.71 4.64 6.25
C GLY A 257 16.14 5.68 7.21
N ARG A 258 15.42 6.66 6.65
CA ARG A 258 14.72 7.66 7.46
C ARG A 258 13.68 6.95 8.34
N ALA A 259 13.76 7.16 9.64
CA ALA A 259 12.94 6.44 10.62
C ALA A 259 11.55 7.04 10.83
N ARG A 260 11.34 8.32 10.49
CA ARG A 260 10.09 9.02 10.80
C ARG A 260 9.60 9.89 9.66
N PHE A 261 8.32 9.76 9.35
CA PHE A 261 7.60 10.53 8.33
C PHE A 261 6.34 11.17 8.92
N THR A 262 5.96 12.31 8.35
CA THR A 262 4.86 13.16 8.79
C THR A 262 4.07 13.72 7.61
N GLU A 263 2.99 14.44 7.87
CA GLU A 263 2.26 15.17 6.82
C GLU A 263 3.15 16.15 6.01
N ALA A 264 4.24 16.67 6.59
CA ALA A 264 5.18 17.54 5.87
C ALA A 264 5.86 16.85 4.68
N ASP A 265 5.94 15.52 4.72
CA ASP A 265 6.53 14.67 3.68
C ASP A 265 5.55 14.34 2.56
N LEU A 266 4.26 14.65 2.76
CA LEU A 266 3.21 14.44 1.79
C LEU A 266 3.01 15.69 0.94
N VAL A 267 2.69 15.47 -0.33
CA VAL A 267 2.31 16.51 -1.29
C VAL A 267 1.22 15.98 -2.20
N VAL A 268 0.33 16.88 -2.63
CA VAL A 268 -0.61 16.57 -3.73
C VAL A 268 0.12 16.81 -5.04
N ARG A 269 0.09 15.82 -5.95
CA ARG A 269 0.62 15.95 -7.31
C ARG A 269 -0.44 15.77 -8.36
N ASP A 270 -0.31 16.54 -9.43
CA ASP A 270 -1.05 16.35 -10.67
C ASP A 270 -0.43 15.21 -11.49
N PHE A 271 -1.25 14.19 -11.77
CA PHE A 271 -0.90 13.01 -12.56
C PHE A 271 -1.39 13.10 -14.01
N SER A 272 -2.21 14.10 -14.35
CA SER A 272 -2.65 14.40 -15.71
C SER A 272 -1.58 15.13 -16.53
N ARG A 273 -0.63 15.79 -15.87
CA ARG A 273 0.50 16.44 -16.55
C ARG A 273 1.68 15.49 -16.75
N ALA A 274 2.19 15.43 -17.98
CA ALA A 274 3.49 14.84 -18.27
C ALA A 274 4.56 15.52 -17.40
N ARG A 275 5.60 14.77 -17.00
CA ARG A 275 6.74 15.39 -16.29
C ARG A 275 7.33 16.44 -17.23
N ALA A 276 7.66 17.63 -16.73
CA ALA A 276 8.60 18.49 -17.44
C ALA A 276 9.87 17.64 -17.65
N THR A 277 10.19 17.32 -18.90
CA THR A 277 11.47 16.75 -19.25
C THR A 277 12.50 17.83 -18.94
N THR A 278 13.24 17.67 -17.83
CA THR A 278 14.47 18.44 -17.65
C THR A 278 15.31 18.18 -18.91
N PRO A 279 15.67 19.21 -19.71
CA PRO A 279 16.58 18.99 -20.81
C PRO A 279 17.88 18.48 -20.19
N VAL A 280 18.30 17.28 -20.59
CA VAL A 280 19.70 16.88 -20.42
C VAL A 280 20.49 17.92 -21.20
N ARG A 281 21.27 18.75 -20.51
CA ARG A 281 22.28 19.58 -21.16
C ARG A 281 23.15 18.63 -21.97
N ALA A 282 23.08 18.75 -23.29
CA ALA A 282 24.08 18.18 -24.17
C ALA A 282 25.43 18.76 -23.74
N ALA A 283 26.36 17.88 -23.37
CA ALA A 283 27.78 18.19 -23.34
C ALA A 283 28.33 18.01 -24.76
#